data_AF-A0A7Y6QTK8-F1
#
_entry.id   AF-A0A7Y6QTK8-F1
#
_cell.length_a   1.000
_cell.length_b   1.000
_cell.length_c   1.000
_cell.angle_alpha   90.00
_cell.angle_beta   90.00
_cell.angle_gamma   90.00
#
_symmetry.space_group_name_H-M   'P 1'
#
loop_
_entity.id
_entity.type
_entity.pdbx_description
1 polymer ?
#
loop_
_entity_poly.entity_id
_entity_poly.type
_entity_poly.pdbx_seq_one_letter_code
_entity_poly.pdbx_strand_id
1 'polypeptide(L)'
;MSIVKFFRVVLAAAILFAGLTQTARADFRHLTGDTSTSPTFHRPTQSLLGLSADGTNVHYNTYTFQVSRSGSYNFYTTGLFDTFHLLYEGSFNPASPLTNAIAANDDLYSDTDTGTSGFYGLLESNTTYVFVITGYDNNSHGRYEALISGPGLITAVPEPSAYLMLGLGLAGIMLVSRRKNRQV
;
A
#
# COMPACT_ATOMS: atom_id res chain seq x y z
N MET A 1 -26.48 13.57 -33.37
CA MET A 1 -25.50 12.49 -33.13
C MET A 1 -26.02 11.22 -33.81
N SER A 2 -25.22 10.50 -34.62
CA SER A 2 -25.74 9.30 -35.30
C SER A 2 -25.93 8.16 -34.30
N ILE A 3 -26.93 7.31 -34.53
CA ILE A 3 -27.28 6.19 -33.64
C ILE A 3 -26.09 5.25 -33.38
N VAL A 4 -25.22 5.07 -34.39
CA VAL A 4 -23.98 4.30 -34.31
C VAL A 4 -22.94 4.93 -33.36
N LYS A 5 -22.85 6.27 -33.31
CA LYS A 5 -21.98 6.98 -32.36
C LYS A 5 -22.49 6.87 -30.92
N PHE A 6 -23.80 6.90 -30.72
CA PHE A 6 -24.41 6.70 -29.41
C PHE A 6 -24.13 5.30 -28.86
N PHE A 7 -24.33 4.24 -29.66
CA PHE A 7 -24.03 2.86 -29.23
C PHE A 7 -22.56 2.62 -28.91
N ARG A 8 -21.62 3.23 -29.65
CA ARG A 8 -20.18 3.12 -29.35
C ARG A 8 -19.79 3.79 -28.04
N VAL A 9 -20.40 4.94 -27.73
CA VAL A 9 -20.17 5.66 -26.45
C VAL A 9 -20.77 4.89 -25.28
N VAL A 10 -21.99 4.37 -25.44
CA VAL A 10 -22.65 3.56 -24.41
C VAL A 10 -21.90 2.25 -24.14
N LEU A 11 -21.39 1.58 -25.18
CA LEU A 11 -20.59 0.36 -25.03
C LEU A 11 -19.25 0.63 -24.34
N ALA A 12 -18.57 1.73 -24.68
CA ALA A 12 -17.33 2.14 -24.01
C ALA A 12 -17.55 2.50 -22.52
N ALA A 13 -18.66 3.18 -22.21
CA ALA A 13 -19.06 3.46 -20.83
C ALA A 13 -19.40 2.16 -20.07
N ALA A 14 -20.16 1.24 -20.67
CA ALA A 14 -20.52 -0.03 -20.05
C ALA A 14 -19.30 -0.91 -19.75
N ILE A 15 -18.28 -0.93 -20.63
CA ILE A 15 -17.01 -1.64 -20.38
C ILE A 15 -16.22 -0.98 -19.24
N LEU A 16 -16.25 0.35 -19.12
CA LEU A 16 -15.65 1.08 -17.99
C LEU A 16 -16.32 0.72 -16.65
N PHE A 17 -17.63 0.50 -16.63
CA PHE A 17 -18.40 0.19 -15.42
C PHE A 17 -18.49 -1.31 -15.09
N ALA A 18 -18.36 -2.21 -16.07
CA ALA A 18 -18.38 -3.65 -15.84
C ALA A 18 -17.20 -4.15 -14.99
N GLY A 19 -16.11 -3.38 -14.89
CA GLY A 19 -14.99 -3.67 -13.99
C GLY A 19 -15.24 -3.37 -12.50
N LEU A 20 -16.35 -2.72 -12.15
CA LEU A 20 -16.63 -2.27 -10.78
C LEU A 20 -17.40 -3.31 -9.93
N THR A 21 -17.86 -4.41 -10.52
CA THR A 21 -18.52 -5.48 -9.75
C THR A 21 -17.47 -6.49 -9.26
N GLN A 22 -16.60 -6.08 -8.33
CA GLN A 22 -15.72 -7.01 -7.62
C GLN A 22 -16.49 -7.61 -6.44
N THR A 23 -16.92 -8.85 -6.58
CA THR A 23 -17.51 -9.60 -5.46
C THR A 23 -16.45 -9.80 -4.38
N ALA A 24 -16.72 -9.36 -3.15
CA ALA A 24 -15.85 -9.58 -2.00
C ALA A 24 -15.62 -11.09 -1.82
N ARG A 25 -14.35 -11.48 -1.93
CA ARG A 25 -13.84 -12.82 -1.69
C ARG A 25 -12.59 -12.71 -0.83
N ALA A 26 -12.19 -13.81 -0.20
CA ALA A 26 -10.89 -13.86 0.44
C ALA A 26 -9.81 -13.54 -0.59
N ASP A 27 -8.86 -12.70 -0.19
CA ASP A 27 -7.81 -12.21 -1.05
C ASP A 27 -6.46 -12.24 -0.31
N PHE A 28 -5.39 -12.30 -1.08
CA PHE A 28 -4.05 -12.15 -0.56
C PHE A 28 -3.24 -11.22 -1.47
N ARG A 29 -2.50 -10.31 -0.85
CA ARG A 29 -1.59 -9.41 -1.51
C ARG A 29 -0.16 -9.81 -1.19
N HIS A 30 0.55 -10.26 -2.22
CA HIS A 30 1.98 -10.49 -2.16
C HIS A 30 2.74 -9.24 -2.59
N LEU A 31 3.71 -8.85 -1.77
CA LEU A 31 4.58 -7.70 -1.95
C LEU A 31 6.02 -8.20 -1.89
N THR A 32 6.86 -7.72 -2.78
CA THR A 32 8.31 -7.93 -2.72
C THR A 32 8.99 -6.58 -2.76
N GLY A 33 10.13 -6.47 -2.09
CA GLY A 33 10.85 -5.21 -2.06
C GLY A 33 12.26 -5.33 -1.51
N ASP A 34 12.93 -4.19 -1.47
CA ASP A 34 14.24 -3.99 -0.87
C ASP A 34 14.23 -2.63 -0.18
N THR A 35 14.59 -2.57 1.10
CA THR A 35 14.64 -1.32 1.87
C THR A 35 16.00 -0.62 1.77
N SER A 36 17.03 -1.24 1.18
CA SER A 36 18.43 -0.78 1.25
C SER A 36 18.67 0.64 0.71
N THR A 37 17.81 1.15 -0.18
CA THR A 37 17.92 2.50 -0.76
C THR A 37 16.73 3.39 -0.40
N SER A 38 15.84 2.92 0.46
CA SER A 38 14.63 3.62 0.83
C SER A 38 14.89 4.75 1.82
N PRO A 39 13.96 5.71 1.97
CA PRO A 39 14.05 6.71 3.02
C PRO A 39 14.10 6.06 4.41
N THR A 40 14.56 6.83 5.38
CA THR A 40 14.68 6.39 6.78
C THR A 40 13.77 7.18 7.71
N PHE A 41 13.48 6.60 8.88
CA PHE A 41 12.73 7.26 9.94
C PHE A 41 13.08 6.71 11.33
N HIS A 42 12.62 7.41 12.38
CA HIS A 42 12.72 6.95 13.77
C HIS A 42 11.49 6.11 14.10
N ARG A 43 11.60 4.78 14.05
CA ARG A 43 10.41 3.92 14.23
C ARG A 43 9.85 3.97 15.66
N PRO A 44 8.55 3.76 15.84
CA PRO A 44 7.96 3.49 17.14
C PRO A 44 8.50 2.19 17.77
N THR A 45 8.34 2.08 19.08
CA THR A 45 8.41 0.80 19.79
C THR A 45 7.20 -0.07 19.44
N GLN A 46 7.30 -1.39 19.65
CA GLN A 46 6.17 -2.32 19.41
C GLN A 46 4.90 -1.96 20.20
N SER A 47 5.03 -1.39 21.40
CA SER A 47 3.90 -0.94 22.20
C SER A 47 3.22 0.34 21.67
N LEU A 48 3.82 1.01 20.68
CA LEU A 48 3.38 2.31 20.14
C LEU A 48 3.30 3.45 21.18
N LEU A 49 3.93 3.29 22.35
CA LEU A 49 3.93 4.32 23.41
C LEU A 49 5.10 5.30 23.31
N GLY A 50 6.06 5.04 22.42
CA GLY A 50 7.26 5.87 22.25
C GLY A 50 8.07 5.48 21.03
N LEU A 51 9.20 6.15 20.85
CA LEU A 51 10.14 5.89 19.76
C LEU A 51 11.25 4.94 20.20
N SER A 52 11.72 4.09 19.30
CA SER A 52 12.73 3.06 19.58
C SER A 52 14.12 3.67 19.83
N ALA A 53 14.86 3.19 20.82
CA ALA A 53 16.26 3.59 21.00
C ALA A 53 17.20 2.93 19.96
N ASP A 54 16.81 1.77 19.43
CA ASP A 54 17.62 0.99 18.47
C ASP A 54 17.34 1.42 17.03
N GLY A 55 16.09 1.76 16.74
CA GLY A 55 15.60 2.09 15.40
C GLY A 55 15.44 3.59 15.15
N THR A 56 16.50 4.38 15.31
CA THR A 56 16.47 5.84 15.18
C THR A 56 16.50 6.36 13.73
N ASN A 57 16.94 5.53 12.79
CA ASN A 57 17.14 5.86 11.38
C ASN A 57 17.02 4.60 10.51
N VAL A 58 15.90 3.90 10.62
CA VAL A 58 15.64 2.62 9.93
C VAL A 58 15.06 2.86 8.55
N HIS A 59 15.49 2.07 7.56
CA HIS A 59 14.94 2.14 6.21
C HIS A 59 13.53 1.56 6.14
N TYR A 60 12.64 2.16 5.33
CA TYR A 60 11.25 1.69 5.26
C TYR A 60 10.66 1.71 3.85
N ASN A 61 9.77 0.76 3.58
CA ASN A 61 8.88 0.76 2.43
C ASN A 61 7.43 0.84 2.92
N THR A 62 6.57 1.47 2.12
CA THR A 62 5.13 1.61 2.43
C THR A 62 4.27 0.95 1.37
N TYR A 63 3.17 0.35 1.79
CA TYR A 63 2.08 -0.08 0.91
C TYR A 63 0.76 0.47 1.43
N THR A 64 0.17 1.39 0.66
CA THR A 64 -1.12 2.01 0.97
C THR A 64 -2.24 1.22 0.31
N PHE A 65 -3.27 0.86 1.07
CA PHE A 65 -4.35 0.01 0.58
C PHE A 65 -5.70 0.28 1.27
N GLN A 66 -6.75 -0.27 0.70
CA GLN A 66 -8.08 -0.39 1.29
C GLN A 66 -8.56 -1.83 1.22
N VAL A 67 -9.53 -2.16 2.07
CA VAL A 67 -10.18 -3.46 2.07
C VAL A 67 -11.67 -3.34 1.73
N SER A 68 -12.19 -4.31 0.97
CA SER A 68 -13.60 -4.31 0.57
C SER A 68 -14.56 -4.88 1.62
N ARG A 69 -14.05 -5.45 2.71
CA ARG A 69 -14.84 -6.07 3.77
C ARG A 69 -14.17 -5.88 5.12
N SER A 70 -14.91 -5.44 6.13
CA SER A 70 -14.40 -5.38 7.50
C SER A 70 -14.13 -6.79 8.06
N GLY A 71 -13.08 -6.94 8.86
CA GLY A 71 -12.74 -8.20 9.49
C GLY A 71 -11.27 -8.31 9.88
N SER A 72 -10.87 -9.52 10.27
CA SER A 72 -9.47 -9.81 10.61
C SER A 72 -8.64 -10.01 9.35
N TYR A 73 -7.54 -9.27 9.25
CA TYR A 73 -6.52 -9.40 8.20
C TYR A 73 -5.19 -9.79 8.83
N ASN A 74 -4.47 -10.69 8.18
CA ASN A 74 -3.14 -11.12 8.60
C ASN A 74 -2.07 -10.39 7.80
N PHE A 75 -1.01 -10.01 8.50
CA PHE A 75 0.20 -9.40 7.97
C PHE A 75 1.37 -10.30 8.33
N TYR A 76 2.21 -10.56 7.34
CA TYR A 76 3.37 -11.43 7.48
C TYR A 76 4.47 -10.90 6.57
N THR A 77 5.71 -10.86 7.04
CA THR A 77 6.86 -10.62 6.18
C THR A 77 8.00 -11.53 6.57
N THR A 78 8.77 -11.94 5.57
CA THR A 78 10.08 -12.53 5.76
C THR A 78 11.13 -11.65 5.09
N GLY A 79 12.24 -11.40 5.78
CA GLY A 79 13.36 -10.59 5.32
C GLY A 79 14.70 -11.32 5.46
N LEU A 80 15.69 -10.84 4.70
CA LEU A 80 17.10 -11.23 4.89
C LEU A 80 17.79 -10.39 5.99
N PHE A 81 17.01 -9.77 6.86
CA PHE A 81 17.40 -8.84 7.91
C PHE A 81 16.36 -8.90 9.03
N ASP A 82 16.66 -8.25 10.16
CA ASP A 82 15.75 -8.19 11.31
C ASP A 82 14.52 -7.31 10.98
N THR A 83 13.37 -7.93 10.73
CA THR A 83 12.17 -7.24 10.23
C THR A 83 11.36 -6.58 11.35
N PHE A 84 10.71 -5.47 11.02
CA PHE A 84 9.77 -4.79 11.91
C PHE A 84 8.62 -4.21 11.09
N HIS A 85 7.38 -4.41 11.54
CA HIS A 85 6.20 -3.89 10.86
C HIS A 85 5.44 -2.88 11.67
N LEU A 86 4.83 -1.94 10.95
CA LEU A 86 3.82 -1.04 11.49
C LEU A 86 2.59 -1.02 10.58
N LEU A 87 1.43 -0.84 11.19
CA LEU A 87 0.19 -0.54 10.49
C LEU A 87 -0.32 0.82 10.94
N TYR A 88 -0.70 1.63 9.96
CA TYR A 88 -1.31 2.94 10.19
C TYR A 88 -2.72 2.98 9.61
N GLU A 89 -3.63 3.65 10.31
CA GLU A 89 -4.93 4.03 9.77
C GLU A 89 -4.85 5.41 9.09
N GLY A 90 -5.43 5.55 7.90
CA GLY A 90 -5.38 6.77 7.10
C GLY A 90 -4.03 6.97 6.43
N SER A 91 -3.09 7.63 7.12
CA SER A 91 -1.83 8.09 6.53
C SER A 91 -0.63 7.84 7.44
N PHE A 92 0.51 7.54 6.81
CA PHE A 92 1.83 7.47 7.44
C PHE A 92 2.61 8.78 7.24
N ASN A 93 3.27 9.26 8.29
CA ASN A 93 4.19 10.38 8.24
C ASN A 93 5.50 10.04 9.00
N PRO A 94 6.65 9.91 8.34
CA PRO A 94 7.91 9.53 8.99
C PRO A 94 8.40 10.57 10.01
N ALA A 95 7.97 11.84 9.88
CA ALA A 95 8.29 12.90 10.85
C ALA A 95 7.37 12.89 12.08
N SER A 96 6.31 12.07 12.08
CA SER A 96 5.39 11.93 13.22
C SER A 96 4.89 10.47 13.33
N PRO A 97 5.81 9.51 13.53
CA PRO A 97 5.53 8.10 13.28
C PRO A 97 4.69 7.42 14.36
N LEU A 98 4.37 8.10 15.47
CA LEU A 98 3.38 7.62 16.43
C LEU A 98 1.94 7.97 16.01
N THR A 99 1.77 8.92 15.09
CA THR A 99 0.44 9.39 14.68
C THR A 99 -0.22 8.35 13.78
N ASN A 100 -1.44 7.96 14.14
CA ASN A 100 -2.26 6.94 13.46
C ASN A 100 -1.69 5.51 13.44
N ALA A 101 -0.60 5.22 14.16
CA ALA A 101 -0.12 3.86 14.30
C ALA A 101 -1.12 3.03 15.12
N ILE A 102 -1.53 1.88 14.62
CA ILE A 102 -2.54 1.00 15.26
C ILE A 102 -2.02 -0.40 15.59
N ALA A 103 -0.92 -0.83 14.95
CA ALA A 103 -0.26 -2.09 15.28
C ALA A 103 1.23 -2.03 14.93
N ALA A 104 2.02 -2.83 15.65
CA ALA A 104 3.42 -3.09 15.34
C ALA A 104 3.85 -4.47 15.83
N ASN A 105 4.85 -5.06 15.18
CA ASN A 105 5.47 -6.32 15.59
C ASN A 105 6.87 -6.48 14.96
N ASP A 106 7.85 -6.95 15.74
CA ASP A 106 9.20 -7.32 15.29
C ASP A 106 9.35 -8.82 14.97
N ASP A 107 8.85 -9.68 15.86
CA ASP A 107 9.03 -11.13 15.75
C ASP A 107 7.69 -11.85 15.86
N LEU A 108 7.45 -12.79 14.96
CA LEU A 108 6.22 -13.60 14.94
C LEU A 108 6.34 -14.86 15.81
N TYR A 109 7.48 -15.55 15.76
CA TYR A 109 7.62 -16.90 16.32
C TYR A 109 8.50 -16.97 17.57
N SER A 110 9.64 -16.27 17.60
CA SER A 110 10.51 -16.18 18.76
C SER A 110 11.53 -15.04 18.62
N ASP A 111 12.08 -14.58 19.73
CA ASP A 111 13.16 -13.56 19.82
C ASP A 111 14.49 -13.98 19.12
N THR A 112 14.52 -15.16 18.51
CA THR A 112 15.67 -15.69 17.75
C THR A 112 15.40 -15.79 16.26
N ASP A 113 14.14 -15.61 15.84
CA ASP A 113 13.72 -15.57 14.43
C ASP A 113 13.50 -14.11 14.02
N THR A 114 14.61 -13.39 13.87
CA THR A 114 14.60 -11.97 13.53
C THR A 114 14.15 -11.71 12.10
N GLY A 115 14.20 -12.73 11.23
CA GLY A 115 13.85 -12.59 9.82
C GLY A 115 12.34 -12.54 9.55
N THR A 116 11.49 -12.66 10.58
CA THR A 116 10.05 -12.87 10.39
C THR A 116 9.20 -12.12 11.41
N SER A 117 8.49 -11.07 10.98
CA SER A 117 7.42 -10.43 11.77
C SER A 117 6.02 -10.69 11.21
N GLY A 118 5.02 -10.60 12.07
CA GLY A 118 3.62 -10.73 11.66
C GLY A 118 2.64 -10.45 12.78
N PHE A 119 1.42 -10.07 12.40
CA PHE A 119 0.31 -9.87 13.32
C PHE A 119 -1.01 -9.98 12.56
N TYR A 120 -2.11 -10.04 13.29
CA TYR A 120 -3.43 -9.81 12.71
C TYR A 120 -3.99 -8.48 13.20
N GLY A 121 -4.77 -7.82 12.34
CA GLY A 121 -5.44 -6.55 12.63
C GLY A 121 -6.90 -6.59 12.21
N LEU A 122 -7.77 -5.97 13.01
CA LEU A 122 -9.15 -5.72 12.62
C LEU A 122 -9.20 -4.48 11.74
N LEU A 123 -9.59 -4.66 10.48
CA LEU A 123 -9.70 -3.57 9.51
C LEU A 123 -11.17 -3.30 9.19
N GLU A 124 -11.47 -2.04 8.91
CA GLU A 124 -12.77 -1.58 8.46
C GLU A 124 -12.79 -1.38 6.94
N SER A 125 -13.88 -1.81 6.29
CA SER A 125 -14.06 -1.60 4.86
C SER A 125 -14.05 -0.12 4.48
N ASN A 126 -13.54 0.19 3.29
CA ASN A 126 -13.40 1.56 2.77
C ASN A 126 -12.54 2.50 3.63
N THR A 127 -11.77 1.96 4.58
CA THR A 127 -10.77 2.72 5.34
C THR A 127 -9.41 2.51 4.69
N THR A 128 -8.67 3.61 4.49
CA THR A 128 -7.29 3.55 3.99
C THR A 128 -6.37 3.12 5.11
N TYR A 129 -5.45 2.22 4.81
CA TYR A 129 -4.39 1.79 5.71
C TYR A 129 -3.04 1.92 5.01
N VAL A 130 -1.98 2.13 5.80
CA VAL A 130 -0.60 2.09 5.33
C VAL A 130 0.13 1.00 6.09
N PHE A 131 0.56 -0.03 5.37
CA PHE A 131 1.46 -1.05 5.90
C PHE A 131 2.90 -0.62 5.66
N VAL A 132 3.68 -0.53 6.73
CA VAL A 132 5.09 -0.12 6.70
C VAL A 132 5.95 -1.34 7.02
N ILE A 133 6.82 -1.68 6.07
CA ILE A 133 7.86 -2.70 6.23
C ILE A 133 9.17 -1.97 6.52
N THR A 134 9.78 -2.24 7.67
CA THR A 134 11.04 -1.64 8.10
C THR A 134 11.89 -2.66 8.85
N GLY A 135 13.05 -2.24 9.37
CA GLY A 135 13.92 -3.08 10.18
C GLY A 135 13.83 -2.78 11.66
N TYR A 136 14.28 -3.73 12.49
CA TYR A 136 14.37 -3.54 13.94
C TYR A 136 15.40 -2.47 14.30
N ASP A 137 16.61 -2.48 13.74
CA ASP A 137 17.62 -1.46 14.00
C ASP A 137 18.09 -0.75 12.72
N ASN A 138 18.96 0.25 12.88
CA ASN A 138 19.48 1.05 11.76
C ASN A 138 20.27 0.23 10.72
N ASN A 139 20.77 -0.94 11.09
CA ASN A 139 21.53 -1.83 10.21
C ASN A 139 20.65 -2.89 9.57
N SER A 140 19.39 -2.99 9.98
CA SER A 140 18.44 -4.00 9.54
C SER A 140 17.69 -3.50 8.30
N HIS A 141 18.23 -3.84 7.14
CA HIS A 141 17.63 -3.50 5.84
C HIS A 141 18.02 -4.53 4.79
N GLY A 142 17.22 -4.60 3.72
CA GLY A 142 17.48 -5.51 2.63
C GLY A 142 16.21 -5.98 1.96
N ARG A 143 16.34 -7.12 1.27
CA ARG A 143 15.25 -7.74 0.52
C ARG A 143 14.25 -8.42 1.45
N TYR A 144 12.98 -8.31 1.09
CA TYR A 144 11.87 -8.91 1.81
C TYR A 144 10.75 -9.40 0.89
N GLU A 145 9.93 -10.31 1.43
CA GLU A 145 8.62 -10.70 0.90
C GLU A 145 7.56 -10.51 1.98
N ALA A 146 6.48 -9.81 1.66
CA ALA A 146 5.38 -9.54 2.58
C ALA A 146 4.02 -9.97 2.02
N LEU A 147 3.14 -10.40 2.91
CA LEU A 147 1.82 -10.91 2.62
C LEU A 147 0.79 -10.19 3.49
N ILE A 148 -0.27 -9.71 2.84
CA ILE A 148 -1.50 -9.28 3.51
C ILE A 148 -2.59 -10.24 3.07
N SER A 149 -3.37 -10.81 3.98
CA SER A 149 -4.47 -11.71 3.61
C SER A 149 -5.69 -11.46 4.47
N GLY A 150 -6.89 -11.68 3.92
CA GLY A 150 -8.12 -11.52 4.68
C GLY A 150 -9.40 -11.80 3.89
N PRO A 151 -10.57 -11.53 4.48
CA PRO A 151 -11.87 -11.96 3.97
C PRO A 151 -12.43 -11.12 2.81
N GLY A 152 -11.77 -10.02 2.45
CA GLY A 152 -12.16 -9.11 1.38
C GLY A 152 -10.97 -8.72 0.52
N LEU A 153 -11.27 -8.14 -0.64
CA LEU A 153 -10.28 -7.70 -1.63
C LEU A 153 -9.36 -6.62 -1.05
N ILE A 154 -8.07 -6.73 -1.33
CA ILE A 154 -7.04 -5.77 -0.91
C ILE A 154 -6.64 -4.94 -2.12
N THR A 155 -7.03 -3.67 -2.13
CA THR A 155 -6.81 -2.77 -3.27
C THR A 155 -5.77 -1.72 -2.92
N ALA A 156 -4.71 -1.63 -3.74
CA ALA A 156 -3.73 -0.56 -3.60
C ALA A 156 -4.40 0.80 -3.80
N VAL A 157 -4.08 1.77 -2.95
CA VAL A 157 -4.46 3.17 -3.13
C VAL A 157 -3.29 3.88 -3.82
N PRO A 158 -3.45 4.33 -5.08
CA PRO A 158 -2.41 5.08 -5.76
C PRO A 158 -2.08 6.38 -5.03
N GLU A 159 -0.79 6.72 -4.98
CA GLU A 159 -0.33 8.01 -4.47
C GLU A 159 -1.01 9.17 -5.22
N PRO A 160 -1.33 10.30 -4.56
CA PRO A 160 -1.96 11.45 -5.22
C PRO A 160 -1.23 11.93 -6.49
N SER A 161 0.10 11.81 -6.51
CA SER A 161 0.94 12.15 -7.68
C SER A 161 0.68 11.22 -8.87
N ALA A 162 0.31 9.96 -8.66
CA ALA A 162 -0.02 9.03 -9.74
C ALA A 162 -1.26 9.51 -10.51
N TYR A 163 -2.29 10.00 -9.80
CA TYR A 163 -3.47 10.60 -10.43
C TYR A 163 -3.15 11.90 -11.17
N LEU A 164 -2.28 12.75 -10.61
CA LEU A 164 -1.80 13.94 -11.30
C LEU A 164 -1.07 13.60 -12.59
N MET A 165 -0.14 12.65 -12.55
CA MET A 165 0.62 12.22 -13.74
C MET A 165 -0.28 11.57 -14.78
N LEU A 166 -1.26 10.77 -14.37
CA LEU A 166 -2.27 10.22 -15.27
C LEU A 166 -3.09 11.35 -15.93
N GLY A 167 -3.56 12.32 -15.15
CA GLY A 167 -4.30 13.48 -15.64
C GLY A 167 -3.49 14.30 -16.65
N LEU A 168 -2.22 14.58 -16.35
CA LEU A 168 -1.31 15.29 -17.25
C LEU A 168 -1.04 14.49 -18.53
N GLY A 169 -0.83 13.18 -18.42
CA GLY A 169 -0.65 12.30 -19.57
C GLY A 169 -1.85 12.31 -20.51
N LEU A 170 -3.06 12.17 -19.96
CA LEU A 170 -4.31 12.23 -20.73
C LEU A 170 -4.52 13.60 -21.39
N ALA A 171 -4.23 14.70 -20.69
CA ALA A 171 -4.29 16.05 -21.25
C ALA A 171 -3.30 16.21 -22.42
N GLY A 172 -2.08 15.69 -22.28
CA GLY A 172 -1.07 15.69 -23.35
C GLY A 172 -1.55 14.94 -24.60
N ILE A 173 -2.10 13.73 -24.43
CA ILE A 173 -2.68 12.94 -25.54
C ILE A 173 -3.80 13.71 -26.24
N MET A 174 -4.69 14.36 -25.48
CA MET A 174 -5.79 15.14 -26.04
C MET A 174 -5.29 16.31 -26.90
N LEU A 175 -4.25 17.02 -26.45
CA LEU A 175 -3.66 18.13 -27.21
C LEU A 175 -3.01 17.66 -28.51
N VAL A 176 -2.30 16.53 -28.49
CA VAL A 176 -1.68 15.94 -29.70
C VAL A 176 -2.74 15.48 -30.69
N SER A 177 -3.81 14.82 -30.22
CA SER A 177 -4.93 14.37 -31.06
C SER A 177 -5.62 15.55 -31.77
N ARG A 178 -5.83 16.67 -31.05
CA ARG A 178 -6.40 17.90 -31.63
C ARG A 178 -5.51 18.53 -32.70
N ARG A 179 -4.18 18.46 -32.56
CA ARG A 179 -3.24 18.97 -33.57
C ARG A 179 -3.27 18.15 -34.85
N LYS A 180 -3.31 16.81 -34.74
CA LYS A 180 -3.41 15.93 -35.93
C LYS A 180 -4.72 16.13 -36.70
N ASN A 181 -5.84 16.33 -36.00
CA ASN A 181 -7.14 16.56 -36.65
C ASN A 181 -7.29 17.97 -37.27
N ARG A 182 -6.35 18.89 -37.04
CA ARG A 182 -6.34 20.24 -37.65
C ARG A 182 -5.46 20.31 -38.91
N GLN A 183 -4.72 19.25 -39.22
CA GLN A 183 -3.85 19.18 -40.41
C GLN A 183 -4.42 18.30 -41.53
N VAL A 184 -5.71 18.00 -41.47
CA VAL A 184 -6.52 17.36 -42.52
C VAL A 184 -7.66 18.29 -42.84
#